data_AF-A0A9P8ZKI6-F1
#
_entry.id   AF-A0A9P8ZKI6-F1
#
_cell.length_a   1.000
_cell.length_b   1.000
_cell.length_c   1.000
_cell.angle_alpha   90.00
_cell.angle_beta   90.00
_cell.angle_gamma   90.00
#
_symmetry.space_group_name_H-M   'P 1'
#
loop_
_entity.id
_entity.type
_entity.pdbx_description
1 polymer ?
#
loop_
_entity_poly.entity_id
_entity_poly.type
_entity_poly.pdbx_seq_one_letter_code
_entity_poly.pdbx_strand_id
1 'polypeptide(L)'
;TDFDKKYPPDRHGEEAQPNARVWRVYRDRVKNLDDDLIQGWNSTLDVLLIFAGLFSAVATAFIIEAAKKLQHDYTEYTAIGVFAVLATLNSTVPPPASLPDFVRVPTTTRSRWINGLWFTSLTFALIDALIAILVKQWLVEYASRMRQPAADAKRWAWRHFAFREGLSKWHVGLIISSLAVLLHVALFLFLFGLLAFLFDLDHSICAACAIFTGFTASFYLAATLAPLWYGDCPSITPLLTHARGV
;
A
#
# COMPACT_ATOMS: atom_id res chain seq x y z
N THR A 1 42.60 23.61 -12.15
CA THR A 1 41.43 23.77 -11.26
C THR A 1 41.39 22.63 -10.25
N ASP A 2 40.56 22.67 -9.19
CA ASP A 2 40.42 21.51 -8.28
C ASP A 2 39.85 20.26 -8.99
N PHE A 3 39.09 20.48 -10.07
CA PHE A 3 38.63 19.42 -10.96
C PHE A 3 39.80 18.71 -11.68
N ASP A 4 40.81 19.43 -12.15
CA ASP A 4 42.00 18.85 -12.79
C ASP A 4 42.91 18.12 -11.79
N LYS A 5 42.88 18.52 -10.51
CA LYS A 5 43.57 17.78 -9.45
C LYS A 5 42.90 16.44 -9.16
N LYS A 6 41.56 16.41 -9.12
CA LYS A 6 40.78 15.18 -8.86
C LYS A 6 40.75 14.24 -10.08
N TYR A 7 40.69 14.80 -11.28
CA TYR A 7 40.67 14.06 -12.53
C TYR A 7 41.70 14.68 -13.48
N PRO A 8 42.93 14.16 -13.56
CA PRO A 8 43.93 14.70 -14.47
C PRO A 8 43.49 14.52 -15.93
N PRO A 9 43.84 15.46 -16.83
CA PRO A 9 43.59 15.32 -18.26
C PRO A 9 44.30 14.07 -18.80
N ASP A 10 43.62 13.33 -19.67
CA ASP A 10 44.22 12.18 -20.34
C ASP A 10 45.20 12.67 -21.42
N ARG A 11 46.12 11.81 -21.85
CA ARG A 11 47.03 12.14 -22.95
C ARG A 11 46.23 12.26 -24.25
N HIS A 12 46.69 13.11 -25.17
CA HIS A 12 46.04 13.26 -26.48
C HIS A 12 45.93 11.90 -27.18
N GLY A 13 44.70 11.51 -27.57
CA GLY A 13 44.40 10.20 -28.16
C GLY A 13 43.98 9.11 -27.17
N GLU A 14 44.11 9.35 -25.86
CA GLU A 14 43.74 8.38 -24.80
C GLU A 14 42.35 8.64 -24.20
N GLU A 15 41.66 9.68 -24.65
CA GLU A 15 40.35 10.12 -24.12
C GLU A 15 39.22 9.08 -24.30
N ALA A 16 39.39 8.10 -25.20
CA ALA A 16 38.44 7.02 -25.43
C ALA A 16 38.81 5.70 -24.71
N GLN A 17 39.93 5.68 -23.98
CA GLN A 17 40.42 4.47 -23.32
C GLN A 17 39.44 3.98 -22.23
N PRO A 18 39.50 2.69 -21.84
CA PRO A 18 38.63 2.12 -20.81
C PRO A 18 38.68 2.84 -19.45
N ASN A 19 39.80 3.51 -19.14
CA ASN A 19 39.99 4.27 -17.89
C ASN A 19 40.13 5.78 -18.12
N ALA A 20 39.68 6.28 -19.27
CA ALA A 20 39.67 7.72 -19.56
C ALA A 20 38.95 8.53 -18.47
N ARG A 21 39.36 9.78 -18.32
CA ARG A 21 38.82 10.80 -17.43
C ARG A 21 37.30 10.84 -17.47
N VAL A 22 36.69 10.77 -18.65
CA VAL A 22 35.23 10.84 -18.83
C VAL A 22 34.49 9.74 -18.06
N TRP A 23 34.99 8.50 -18.07
CA TRP A 23 34.35 7.37 -17.38
C TRP A 23 34.51 7.49 -15.86
N ARG A 24 35.63 8.03 -15.39
CA ARG A 24 35.88 8.29 -13.96
C ARG A 24 34.96 9.39 -13.43
N VAL A 25 34.84 10.48 -14.17
CA VAL A 25 33.92 11.59 -13.84
C VAL A 25 32.46 11.12 -13.88
N TYR A 26 32.08 10.37 -14.91
CA TYR A 26 30.74 9.78 -15.02
C TYR A 26 30.41 8.90 -13.82
N ARG A 27 31.29 7.96 -13.47
CA ARG A 27 31.09 7.05 -12.33
C ARG A 27 30.89 7.82 -11.02
N ASP A 28 31.74 8.79 -10.73
CA ASP A 28 31.64 9.56 -9.50
C ASP A 28 30.36 10.42 -9.45
N ARG A 29 29.94 10.99 -10.59
CA ARG A 29 28.72 11.80 -10.64
C ARG A 29 27.46 10.94 -10.46
N VAL A 30 27.41 9.80 -11.13
CA VAL A 30 26.22 8.94 -11.18
C VAL A 30 26.05 8.14 -9.90
N LYS A 31 27.15 7.71 -9.27
CA LYS A 31 27.09 6.99 -8.00
C LYS A 31 26.30 7.76 -6.93
N ASN A 32 26.58 9.06 -6.78
CA ASN A 32 25.86 9.88 -5.81
C ASN A 32 24.37 10.00 -6.16
N LEU A 33 24.04 10.15 -7.46
CA LEU A 33 22.65 10.24 -7.91
C LEU A 33 21.86 8.94 -7.70
N ASP A 34 22.50 7.80 -7.94
CA ASP A 34 21.87 6.50 -7.69
C ASP A 34 21.72 6.21 -6.20
N ASP A 35 22.73 6.54 -5.40
CA ASP A 35 22.68 6.38 -3.94
C ASP A 35 21.52 7.20 -3.36
N ASP A 36 21.35 8.47 -3.78
CA ASP A 36 20.23 9.33 -3.37
C ASP A 36 18.86 8.74 -3.80
N LEU A 37 18.76 8.26 -5.04
CA LEU A 37 17.52 7.70 -5.57
C LEU A 37 17.13 6.40 -4.87
N ILE A 38 18.07 5.48 -4.67
CA ILE A 38 17.85 4.21 -3.98
C ILE A 38 17.51 4.46 -2.51
N GLN A 39 18.15 5.44 -1.87
CA GLN A 39 17.84 5.82 -0.49
C GLN A 39 16.41 6.36 -0.38
N GLY A 40 15.98 7.25 -1.28
CA GLY A 40 14.61 7.77 -1.30
C GLY A 40 13.57 6.67 -1.50
N TRP A 41 13.81 5.75 -2.43
CA TRP A 41 12.93 4.60 -2.66
C TRP A 41 12.89 3.64 -1.47
N ASN A 42 14.03 3.30 -0.86
CA ASN A 42 14.06 2.47 0.34
C ASN A 42 13.31 3.11 1.50
N SER A 43 13.52 4.41 1.74
CA SER A 43 12.80 5.13 2.80
C SER A 43 11.30 5.13 2.56
N THR A 44 10.85 5.26 1.31
CA THR A 44 9.42 5.18 0.97
C THR A 44 8.87 3.79 1.24
N LEU A 45 9.56 2.75 0.78
CA LEU A 45 9.16 1.35 1.00
C LEU A 45 9.14 0.97 2.48
N ASP A 46 10.05 1.51 3.30
CA ASP A 46 10.05 1.32 4.75
C ASP A 46 8.79 1.89 5.41
N VAL A 47 8.40 3.09 5.03
CA VAL A 47 7.16 3.72 5.54
C VAL A 47 5.93 2.89 5.12
N LEU A 48 5.87 2.45 3.86
CA LEU A 48 4.77 1.61 3.37
C LEU A 48 4.69 0.28 4.13
N LEU A 49 5.82 -0.39 4.36
CA LEU A 49 5.86 -1.66 5.10
C LEU A 49 5.44 -1.51 6.56
N ILE A 50 5.90 -0.45 7.23
CA ILE A 50 5.47 -0.15 8.62
C ILE A 50 3.96 0.10 8.65
N PHE A 51 3.47 0.93 7.73
CA PHE A 51 2.04 1.22 7.64
C PHE A 51 1.22 -0.05 7.36
N ALA A 52 1.61 -0.85 6.37
CA ALA A 52 0.93 -2.08 6.01
C ALA A 52 0.87 -3.07 7.18
N GLY A 53 1.96 -3.22 7.94
CA GLY A 53 2.00 -4.05 9.14
C GLY A 53 1.06 -3.56 10.25
N LEU A 54 1.13 -2.26 10.59
CA LEU A 54 0.27 -1.66 11.62
C LEU A 54 -1.21 -1.70 11.21
N PHE A 55 -1.51 -1.34 9.97
CA PHE A 55 -2.85 -1.40 9.42
C PHE A 55 -3.40 -2.83 9.43
N SER A 56 -2.59 -3.82 9.02
CA SER A 56 -3.00 -5.23 9.04
C SER A 56 -3.32 -5.71 10.46
N ALA A 57 -2.54 -5.30 11.46
CA ALA A 57 -2.79 -5.65 12.86
C ALA A 57 -4.13 -5.07 13.36
N VAL A 58 -4.37 -3.79 13.11
CA VAL A 58 -5.64 -3.14 13.48
C VAL A 58 -6.81 -3.76 12.73
N ALA A 59 -6.72 -3.91 11.40
CA ALA A 59 -7.77 -4.48 10.58
C ALA A 59 -8.13 -5.91 10.99
N THR A 60 -7.14 -6.71 11.39
CA THR A 60 -7.37 -8.09 11.86
C THR A 60 -8.27 -8.13 13.09
N ALA A 61 -8.14 -7.19 14.02
CA ALA A 61 -9.02 -7.13 15.20
C ALA A 61 -10.49 -6.93 14.82
N PHE A 62 -10.76 -6.04 13.86
CA PHE A 62 -12.11 -5.84 13.34
C PHE A 62 -12.61 -7.02 12.53
N ILE A 63 -11.76 -7.64 11.72
CA ILE A 63 -12.10 -8.84 10.93
C ILE A 63 -12.50 -10.00 11.83
N ILE A 64 -11.81 -10.21 12.95
CA ILE A 64 -12.17 -11.25 13.92
C ILE A 64 -13.60 -11.03 14.43
N GLU A 65 -13.97 -9.78 14.74
CA GLU A 65 -15.32 -9.46 15.19
C GLU A 65 -16.36 -9.55 14.06
N ALA A 66 -15.99 -9.10 12.86
CA ALA A 66 -16.83 -9.19 11.67
C ALA A 66 -17.17 -10.63 11.29
N ALA A 67 -16.18 -11.51 11.40
CA ALA A 67 -16.30 -12.92 11.06
C ALA A 67 -17.32 -13.62 11.97
N LYS A 68 -17.41 -13.22 13.24
CA LYS A 68 -18.47 -13.70 14.15
C LYS A 68 -19.85 -13.31 13.65
N LYS A 69 -20.02 -12.09 13.10
CA LYS A 69 -21.28 -11.64 12.47
C LYS A 69 -21.58 -12.32 11.14
N LEU A 70 -20.61 -13.01 10.55
CA LEU A 70 -20.80 -13.87 9.37
C LEU A 70 -21.18 -15.29 9.77
N GLN A 71 -20.77 -15.72 10.96
CA GLN A 71 -21.18 -16.96 11.60
C GLN A 71 -22.55 -16.78 12.29
N HIS A 72 -23.27 -17.89 12.45
CA HIS A 72 -24.57 -17.90 13.11
C HIS A 72 -24.41 -17.67 14.61
N ASP A 73 -25.12 -16.68 15.18
CA ASP A 73 -25.16 -16.50 16.63
C ASP A 73 -26.08 -17.54 17.27
N TYR A 74 -25.54 -18.72 17.54
CA TYR A 74 -26.25 -19.80 18.22
C TYR A 74 -26.83 -19.37 19.59
N THR A 75 -26.36 -18.28 20.19
CA THR A 75 -26.86 -17.77 21.48
C THR A 75 -28.23 -17.13 21.34
N GLU A 76 -28.42 -16.30 20.31
CA GLU A 76 -29.74 -15.71 20.02
C GLU A 76 -30.74 -16.81 19.62
N TYR A 77 -30.30 -17.78 18.82
CA TYR A 77 -31.15 -18.91 18.42
C TYR A 77 -31.51 -19.85 19.57
N THR A 78 -30.57 -20.14 20.47
CA THR A 78 -30.87 -20.93 21.68
C THR A 78 -31.81 -20.17 22.60
N ALA A 79 -31.68 -18.84 22.74
CA ALA A 79 -32.61 -18.01 23.48
C ALA A 79 -34.04 -18.06 22.88
N ILE A 80 -34.17 -17.92 21.56
CA ILE A 80 -35.45 -18.04 20.85
C ILE A 80 -36.03 -19.45 20.99
N GLY A 81 -35.21 -20.48 20.84
CA GLY A 81 -35.62 -21.88 21.00
C GLY A 81 -36.09 -22.20 22.42
N VAL A 82 -35.36 -21.74 23.43
CA VAL A 82 -35.75 -21.87 24.85
C VAL A 82 -37.04 -21.11 25.13
N PHE A 83 -37.18 -19.88 24.63
CA PHE A 83 -38.42 -19.11 24.79
C PHE A 83 -39.62 -19.80 24.14
N ALA A 84 -39.45 -20.37 22.94
CA ALA A 84 -40.49 -21.13 22.27
C ALA A 84 -40.89 -22.38 23.06
N VAL A 85 -39.92 -23.11 23.62
CA VAL A 85 -40.19 -24.27 24.50
C VAL A 85 -40.89 -23.82 25.79
N LEU A 86 -40.45 -22.74 26.42
CA LEU A 86 -41.08 -22.18 27.63
C LEU A 86 -42.54 -21.77 27.37
N ALA A 87 -42.80 -21.16 26.22
CA ALA A 87 -44.15 -20.76 25.80
C ALA A 87 -45.05 -21.99 25.56
N THR A 88 -44.52 -23.10 25.02
CA THR A 88 -45.29 -24.35 24.88
C THR A 88 -45.57 -25.04 26.22
N LEU A 89 -44.71 -24.86 27.21
CA LEU A 89 -44.88 -25.43 28.56
C LEU A 89 -45.84 -24.61 29.43
N ASN A 90 -46.11 -23.36 29.07
CA ASN A 90 -47.01 -22.48 29.80
C ASN A 90 -48.33 -22.30 29.04
N SER A 91 -49.37 -23.05 29.42
CA SER A 91 -50.69 -23.12 28.75
C SER A 91 -51.47 -21.80 28.65
N THR A 92 -50.93 -20.70 29.15
CA THR A 92 -51.52 -19.35 29.04
C THR A 92 -50.99 -18.55 27.85
N VAL A 93 -49.92 -19.00 27.19
CA VAL A 93 -49.31 -18.33 26.03
C VAL A 93 -49.52 -19.21 24.80
N PRO A 94 -50.14 -18.72 23.72
CA PRO A 94 -50.29 -19.51 22.50
C PRO A 94 -48.89 -19.83 21.94
N PRO A 95 -48.64 -21.09 21.53
CA PRO A 95 -47.36 -21.47 20.98
C PRO A 95 -47.07 -20.69 19.68
N PRO A 96 -45.81 -20.32 19.40
CA PRO A 96 -45.45 -19.64 18.17
C PRO A 96 -45.82 -20.52 16.96
N ALA A 97 -46.44 -19.91 15.93
CA ALA A 97 -47.03 -20.59 14.78
C ALA A 97 -46.04 -21.39 13.90
N SER A 98 -44.74 -21.14 14.05
CA SER A 98 -43.67 -21.87 13.38
C SER A 98 -42.38 -21.69 14.16
N LEU A 99 -41.67 -22.79 14.43
CA LEU A 99 -40.28 -22.73 14.89
C LEU A 99 -39.42 -22.15 13.74
N PRO A 100 -38.50 -21.21 14.02
CA PRO A 100 -37.58 -20.73 13.00
C PRO A 100 -36.74 -21.90 12.46
N ASP A 101 -36.59 -21.98 11.14
CA ASP A 101 -35.84 -23.05 10.48
C ASP A 101 -34.35 -22.93 10.86
N PHE A 102 -33.92 -23.72 11.84
CA PHE A 102 -32.58 -23.66 12.45
C PHE A 102 -31.44 -23.92 11.45
N VAL A 103 -31.77 -24.44 10.27
CA VAL A 103 -30.83 -24.83 9.21
C VAL A 103 -30.60 -23.70 8.19
N ARG A 104 -31.50 -22.73 8.08
CA ARG A 104 -31.42 -21.64 7.07
C ARG A 104 -31.66 -20.28 7.72
N VAL A 105 -30.67 -19.83 8.47
CA VAL A 105 -30.56 -18.40 8.76
C VAL A 105 -29.78 -17.74 7.64
N PRO A 106 -30.40 -16.85 6.85
CA PRO A 106 -29.67 -16.08 5.85
C PRO A 106 -28.76 -15.07 6.57
N THR A 107 -27.46 -15.12 6.28
CA THR A 107 -26.56 -14.02 6.62
C THR A 107 -27.06 -12.75 5.95
N THR A 108 -27.18 -11.66 6.70
CA THR A 108 -27.67 -10.40 6.15
C THR A 108 -26.74 -9.96 5.01
N THR A 109 -27.32 -9.56 3.88
CA THR A 109 -26.55 -9.07 2.72
C THR A 109 -25.54 -8.01 3.15
N ARG A 110 -25.93 -7.13 4.08
CA ARG A 110 -25.05 -6.09 4.67
C ARG A 110 -23.84 -6.65 5.41
N SER A 111 -23.99 -7.66 6.27
CA SER A 111 -22.87 -8.31 6.98
C SER A 111 -21.85 -8.88 6.00
N ARG A 112 -22.32 -9.48 4.89
CA ARG A 112 -21.44 -10.00 3.83
C ARG A 112 -20.65 -8.89 3.14
N TRP A 113 -21.26 -7.75 2.85
CA TRP A 113 -20.57 -6.59 2.25
C TRP A 113 -19.52 -6.00 3.19
N ILE A 114 -19.83 -5.80 4.48
CA ILE A 114 -18.88 -5.26 5.47
C ILE A 114 -17.67 -6.18 5.61
N ASN A 115 -17.91 -7.49 5.80
CA ASN A 115 -16.85 -8.48 5.85
C ASN A 115 -16.02 -8.48 4.57
N GLY A 116 -16.68 -8.46 3.40
CA GLY A 116 -16.02 -8.40 2.10
C GLY A 116 -15.08 -7.20 1.97
N LEU A 117 -15.53 -6.00 2.36
CA LEU A 117 -14.72 -4.77 2.37
C LEU A 117 -13.49 -4.89 3.27
N TRP A 118 -13.66 -5.46 4.47
CA TRP A 118 -12.54 -5.62 5.39
C TRP A 118 -11.54 -6.70 4.94
N PHE A 119 -11.99 -7.87 4.49
CA PHE A 119 -11.10 -8.90 3.95
C PHE A 119 -10.33 -8.42 2.71
N THR A 120 -11.01 -7.70 1.81
CA THR A 120 -10.36 -7.13 0.62
C THR A 120 -9.35 -6.04 1.01
N SER A 121 -9.68 -5.18 1.97
CA SER A 121 -8.74 -4.17 2.48
C SER A 121 -7.46 -4.80 3.06
N LEU A 122 -7.59 -5.85 3.87
CA LEU A 122 -6.45 -6.56 4.43
C LEU A 122 -5.63 -7.24 3.33
N THR A 123 -6.31 -7.86 2.36
CA THR A 123 -5.64 -8.54 1.24
C THR A 123 -4.81 -7.55 0.41
N PHE A 124 -5.34 -6.37 0.11
CA PHE A 124 -4.57 -5.33 -0.59
C PHE A 124 -3.36 -4.86 0.22
N ALA A 125 -3.47 -4.69 1.54
CA ALA A 125 -2.33 -4.34 2.38
C ALA A 125 -1.24 -5.44 2.42
N LEU A 126 -1.64 -6.72 2.41
CA LEU A 126 -0.69 -7.84 2.35
C LEU A 126 -0.01 -7.96 0.98
N ILE A 127 -0.76 -7.73 -0.11
CA ILE A 127 -0.20 -7.68 -1.47
C ILE A 127 0.80 -6.52 -1.57
N ASP A 128 0.43 -5.34 -1.06
CA ASP A 128 1.31 -4.18 -0.99
C ASP A 128 2.62 -4.50 -0.26
N ALA A 129 2.54 -5.06 0.95
CA ALA A 129 3.70 -5.45 1.74
C ALA A 129 4.58 -6.48 1.01
N LEU A 130 3.99 -7.48 0.37
CA LEU A 130 4.73 -8.49 -0.38
C LEU A 130 5.51 -7.84 -1.53
N ILE A 131 4.84 -7.04 -2.37
CA ILE A 131 5.49 -6.40 -3.51
C ILE A 131 6.55 -5.40 -3.03
N ALA A 132 6.30 -4.64 -1.95
CA ALA A 132 7.29 -3.74 -1.37
C ALA A 132 8.57 -4.50 -0.96
N ILE A 133 8.46 -5.68 -0.34
CA ILE A 133 9.62 -6.53 -0.02
C ILE A 133 10.35 -6.97 -1.29
N LEU A 134 9.64 -7.42 -2.34
CA LEU A 134 10.27 -7.81 -3.61
C LEU A 134 11.04 -6.64 -4.24
N VAL A 135 10.44 -5.45 -4.28
CA VAL A 135 11.11 -4.25 -4.83
C VAL A 135 12.34 -3.92 -4.01
N LYS A 136 12.29 -3.99 -2.66
CA LYS A 136 13.48 -3.81 -1.83
C LYS A 136 14.59 -4.80 -2.17
N GLN A 137 14.26 -6.07 -2.41
CA GLN A 137 15.25 -7.07 -2.84
C GLN A 137 15.90 -6.68 -4.17
N TRP A 138 15.14 -6.17 -5.13
CA TRP A 138 15.68 -5.68 -6.41
C TRP A 138 16.62 -4.49 -6.22
N LEU A 139 16.27 -3.54 -5.34
CA LEU A 139 17.11 -2.37 -5.05
C LEU A 139 18.41 -2.75 -4.34
N VAL A 140 18.36 -3.69 -3.39
CA VAL A 140 19.54 -4.24 -2.73
C VAL A 140 20.45 -4.92 -3.74
N GLU A 141 19.88 -5.71 -4.66
CA GLU A 141 20.66 -6.40 -5.69
C GLU A 141 21.25 -5.43 -6.74
N TYR A 142 20.51 -4.38 -7.11
CA TYR A 142 21.06 -3.31 -7.94
C TYR A 142 22.28 -2.64 -7.25
N ALA A 143 22.12 -2.25 -5.98
CA ALA A 143 23.18 -1.60 -5.22
C ALA A 143 24.39 -2.52 -5.03
N SER A 144 24.18 -3.81 -4.78
CA SER A 144 25.25 -4.81 -4.65
C SER A 144 26.08 -4.88 -5.94
N ARG A 145 25.43 -4.94 -7.11
CA ARG A 145 26.06 -5.02 -8.44
C ARG A 145 26.81 -3.75 -8.83
N MET A 146 26.35 -2.58 -8.39
CA MET A 146 27.04 -1.32 -8.62
C MET A 146 28.30 -1.17 -7.74
N ARG A 147 28.33 -1.80 -6.56
CA ARG A 147 29.50 -1.82 -5.66
C ARG A 147 30.57 -2.82 -6.08
N GLN A 148 30.22 -3.83 -6.88
CA GLN A 148 31.21 -4.82 -7.34
C GLN A 148 32.33 -4.18 -8.17
N PRO A 149 33.60 -4.56 -7.94
CA PRO A 149 34.71 -4.11 -8.76
C PRO A 149 34.48 -4.38 -10.25
N ALA A 150 34.94 -3.46 -11.09
CA ALA A 150 34.99 -3.64 -12.53
C ALA A 150 36.44 -3.56 -12.99
N ALA A 151 36.78 -4.33 -14.02
CA ALA A 151 38.14 -4.33 -14.57
C ALA A 151 38.57 -2.91 -15.03
N ASP A 152 37.63 -2.14 -15.60
CA ASP A 152 37.86 -0.77 -16.06
C ASP A 152 36.62 0.10 -15.84
N ALA A 153 36.81 1.42 -15.80
CA ALA A 153 35.75 2.42 -15.61
C ALA A 153 34.68 2.36 -16.71
N LYS A 154 35.07 2.13 -17.97
CA LYS A 154 34.14 1.96 -19.10
C LYS A 154 33.23 0.75 -18.92
N ARG A 155 33.76 -0.38 -18.47
CA ARG A 155 32.95 -1.60 -18.23
C ARG A 155 31.95 -1.40 -17.09
N TRP A 156 32.35 -0.69 -16.04
CA TRP A 156 31.43 -0.26 -14.98
C TRP A 156 30.32 0.62 -15.53
N ALA A 157 30.65 1.63 -16.35
CA ALA A 157 29.67 2.56 -16.92
C ALA A 157 28.64 1.85 -17.81
N TRP A 158 29.07 0.89 -18.63
CA TRP A 158 28.17 0.03 -19.42
C TRP A 158 27.23 -0.80 -18.54
N ARG A 159 27.75 -1.41 -17.47
CA ARG A 159 26.94 -2.15 -16.50
C ARG A 159 25.89 -1.23 -15.87
N HIS A 160 26.31 -0.08 -15.35
CA HIS A 160 25.41 0.91 -14.78
C HIS A 160 24.31 1.28 -15.79
N PHE A 161 24.68 1.63 -17.02
CA PHE A 161 23.71 2.02 -18.06
C PHE A 161 22.67 0.92 -18.30
N ALA A 162 23.10 -0.32 -18.50
CA ALA A 162 22.20 -1.44 -18.75
C ALA A 162 21.23 -1.71 -17.58
N PHE A 163 21.72 -1.68 -16.33
CA PHE A 163 20.86 -1.90 -15.16
C PHE A 163 19.94 -0.71 -14.88
N ARG A 164 20.41 0.52 -15.09
CA ARG A 164 19.60 1.74 -14.94
C ARG A 164 18.47 1.78 -15.97
N GLU A 165 18.78 1.42 -17.21
CA GLU A 165 17.78 1.24 -18.25
C GLU A 165 16.81 0.10 -17.90
N GLY A 166 17.30 -0.98 -17.28
CA GLY A 166 16.49 -2.04 -16.71
C GLY A 166 15.47 -1.54 -15.68
N LEU A 167 15.91 -0.75 -14.68
CA LEU A 167 15.00 -0.16 -13.68
C LEU A 167 13.90 0.71 -14.32
N SER A 168 14.25 1.45 -15.38
CA SER A 168 13.30 2.27 -16.13
C SER A 168 12.33 1.42 -16.97
N LYS A 169 12.83 0.41 -17.71
CA LYS A 169 12.02 -0.51 -18.53
C LYS A 169 11.02 -1.31 -17.68
N TRP A 170 11.42 -1.70 -16.48
CA TRP A 170 10.56 -2.37 -15.50
C TRP A 170 9.71 -1.41 -14.69
N HIS A 171 9.78 -0.10 -14.97
CA HIS A 171 8.96 0.93 -14.34
C HIS A 171 8.98 0.87 -12.79
N VAL A 172 10.14 0.59 -12.19
CA VAL A 172 10.25 0.38 -10.73
C VAL A 172 9.73 1.57 -9.94
N GLY A 173 9.99 2.80 -10.39
CA GLY A 173 9.44 4.00 -9.78
C GLY A 173 7.90 4.06 -9.81
N LEU A 174 7.29 3.60 -10.92
CA LEU A 174 5.83 3.51 -11.05
C LEU A 174 5.26 2.46 -10.10
N ILE A 175 5.92 1.30 -9.99
CA ILE A 175 5.54 0.24 -9.05
C ILE A 175 5.52 0.80 -7.62
N ILE A 176 6.62 1.42 -7.17
CA ILE A 176 6.70 2.01 -5.81
C ILE A 176 5.59 3.05 -5.58
N SER A 177 5.30 3.86 -6.58
CA SER A 177 4.25 4.87 -6.49
C SER A 177 2.85 4.25 -6.43
N SER A 178 2.63 3.17 -7.17
CA SER A 178 1.36 2.43 -7.18
C SER A 178 1.09 1.69 -5.87
N LEU A 179 2.14 1.25 -5.16
CA LEU A 179 2.03 0.64 -3.83
C LEU A 179 1.40 1.60 -2.83
N ALA A 180 1.91 2.83 -2.74
CA ALA A 180 1.31 3.86 -1.90
C ALA A 180 -0.18 4.06 -2.21
N VAL A 181 -0.58 4.07 -3.48
CA VAL A 181 -1.99 4.20 -3.88
C VAL A 181 -2.80 2.97 -3.45
N LEU A 182 -2.29 1.76 -3.69
CA LEU A 182 -2.95 0.52 -3.30
C LEU A 182 -3.21 0.49 -1.78
N LEU A 183 -2.25 0.94 -0.98
CA LEU A 183 -2.35 1.00 0.46
C LEU A 183 -3.35 2.06 0.94
N HIS A 184 -3.43 3.22 0.28
CA HIS A 184 -4.49 4.20 0.53
C HIS A 184 -5.87 3.65 0.18
N VAL A 185 -6.01 2.94 -0.95
CA VAL A 185 -7.26 2.27 -1.33
C VAL A 185 -7.67 1.27 -0.27
N ALA A 186 -6.75 0.45 0.23
CA ALA A 186 -6.99 -0.47 1.34
C ALA A 186 -7.52 0.26 2.59
N LEU A 187 -6.86 1.36 2.98
CA LEU A 187 -7.29 2.18 4.12
C LEU A 187 -8.72 2.72 3.95
N PHE A 188 -9.04 3.32 2.80
CA PHE A 188 -10.37 3.88 2.57
C PHE A 188 -11.46 2.80 2.49
N LEU A 189 -11.14 1.64 1.93
CA LEU A 189 -12.04 0.49 1.91
C LEU A 189 -12.35 0.00 3.34
N PHE A 190 -11.33 -0.01 4.20
CA PHE A 190 -11.48 -0.33 5.60
C PHE A 190 -12.32 0.70 6.36
N LEU A 191 -12.06 1.99 6.17
CA LEU A 191 -12.82 3.08 6.79
C LEU A 191 -14.29 3.07 6.35
N PHE A 192 -14.57 2.78 5.09
CA PHE A 192 -15.94 2.62 4.61
C PHE A 192 -16.66 1.45 5.29
N GLY A 193 -15.99 0.30 5.40
CA GLY A 193 -16.50 -0.84 6.18
C GLY A 193 -16.71 -0.50 7.66
N LEU A 194 -15.83 0.31 8.25
CA LEU A 194 -15.95 0.78 9.63
C LEU A 194 -17.18 1.67 9.86
N LEU A 195 -17.44 2.64 8.97
CA LEU A 195 -18.64 3.46 9.07
C LEU A 195 -19.92 2.63 8.91
N ALA A 196 -19.93 1.68 7.96
CA ALA A 196 -21.06 0.77 7.79
C ALA A 196 -21.30 -0.10 9.04
N PHE A 197 -20.22 -0.58 9.69
CA PHE A 197 -20.32 -1.34 10.93
C PHE A 197 -20.82 -0.49 12.11
N LEU A 198 -20.32 0.74 12.26
CA LEU A 198 -20.73 1.65 13.32
C LEU A 198 -22.18 2.09 13.16
N PHE A 199 -22.66 2.24 11.93
CA PHE A 199 -24.05 2.62 11.66
C PHE A 199 -25.06 1.66 12.31
N ASP A 200 -24.76 0.35 12.29
CA ASP A 200 -25.61 -0.67 12.92
C ASP A 200 -25.41 -0.74 14.45
N LEU A 201 -24.31 -0.20 14.98
CA LEU A 201 -23.95 -0.30 16.40
C LEU A 201 -24.38 0.93 17.22
N ASP A 202 -24.00 2.13 16.78
CA ASP A 202 -24.36 3.40 17.40
C ASP A 202 -24.24 4.55 16.40
N HIS A 203 -25.36 5.25 16.18
CA HIS A 203 -25.42 6.32 15.18
C HIS A 203 -24.62 7.57 15.57
N SER A 204 -24.45 7.85 16.87
CA SER A 204 -23.70 9.00 17.36
C SER A 204 -22.20 8.81 17.16
N ILE A 205 -21.68 7.61 17.50
CA ILE A 205 -20.27 7.25 17.27
C ILE A 205 -20.01 7.20 15.75
N CYS A 206 -20.95 6.63 14.97
CA CYS A 206 -20.86 6.63 13.51
C CYS A 206 -20.72 8.04 12.93
N ALA A 207 -21.56 8.98 13.38
CA ALA A 207 -21.52 10.36 12.91
C ALA A 207 -20.18 11.03 13.23
N ALA A 208 -19.67 10.84 14.46
CA ALA A 208 -18.36 11.37 14.86
C ALA A 208 -17.23 10.83 13.98
N CYS A 209 -17.17 9.51 13.78
CA CYS A 209 -16.17 8.89 12.91
C CYS A 209 -16.31 9.35 11.45
N ALA A 210 -17.53 9.48 10.94
CA ALA A 210 -17.78 9.92 9.57
C ALA A 210 -17.27 11.35 9.31
N ILE A 211 -17.37 12.25 10.29
CA ILE A 211 -16.82 13.62 10.18
C ILE A 211 -15.29 13.57 10.03
N PHE A 212 -14.59 12.81 10.88
CA PHE A 212 -13.13 12.69 10.79
C PHE A 212 -12.68 12.03 9.49
N THR A 213 -13.35 10.95 9.08
CA THR A 213 -13.08 10.27 7.82
C THR A 213 -13.35 11.18 6.62
N GLY A 214 -14.46 11.91 6.62
CA GLY A 214 -14.84 12.83 5.55
C GLY A 214 -13.87 14.01 5.41
N PHE A 215 -13.44 14.59 6.54
CA PHE A 215 -12.42 15.64 6.53
C PHE A 215 -11.09 15.13 5.94
N THR A 216 -10.64 13.96 6.40
CA THR A 216 -9.40 13.34 5.92
C THR A 216 -9.47 13.00 4.42
N ALA A 217 -10.58 12.42 3.97
CA ALA A 217 -10.82 12.11 2.56
C ALA A 217 -10.84 13.37 1.69
N SER A 218 -11.49 14.44 2.17
CA SER A 218 -11.55 15.72 1.48
C SER A 218 -10.16 16.35 1.34
N PHE A 219 -9.36 16.35 2.41
CA PHE A 219 -7.98 16.82 2.38
C PHE A 219 -7.11 15.98 1.43
N TYR A 220 -7.24 14.66 1.48
CA TYR A 220 -6.51 13.74 0.59
C TYR A 220 -6.85 13.99 -0.90
N LEU A 221 -8.13 14.10 -1.23
CA LEU A 221 -8.59 14.40 -2.59
C LEU A 221 -8.12 15.79 -3.05
N ALA A 222 -8.22 16.79 -2.19
CA ALA A 222 -7.71 18.13 -2.47
C ALA A 222 -6.21 18.10 -2.76
N ALA A 223 -5.40 17.43 -1.93
CA ALA A 223 -3.96 17.31 -2.13
C ALA A 223 -3.59 16.55 -3.42
N THR A 224 -4.34 15.51 -3.75
CA THR A 224 -4.10 14.67 -4.93
C THR A 224 -4.52 15.36 -6.23
N LEU A 225 -5.61 16.13 -6.20
CA LEU A 225 -6.15 16.83 -7.36
C LEU A 225 -5.57 18.23 -7.54
N ALA A 226 -5.09 18.89 -6.47
CA ALA A 226 -4.49 20.23 -6.51
C ALA A 226 -3.50 20.44 -7.65
N PRO A 227 -2.59 19.49 -7.96
CA PRO A 227 -1.64 19.70 -9.03
C PRO A 227 -2.28 19.72 -10.42
N LEU A 228 -3.51 19.23 -10.61
CA LEU A 228 -4.25 19.34 -11.88
C LEU A 228 -4.51 20.81 -12.26
N TRP A 229 -4.73 21.68 -11.26
CA TRP A 229 -5.01 23.10 -11.46
C TRP A 229 -3.78 23.98 -11.33
N TYR A 230 -2.80 23.59 -10.52
CA TYR A 230 -1.58 24.37 -10.28
C TYR A 230 -0.34 23.55 -10.64
N GLY A 231 0.43 24.01 -11.64
CA GLY A 231 1.66 23.36 -12.09
C GLY A 231 2.75 23.31 -11.02
N ASP A 232 2.80 24.31 -10.14
CA ASP A 232 3.84 24.48 -9.11
C ASP A 232 3.47 23.82 -7.76
N CYS A 233 2.47 22.94 -7.75
CA CYS A 233 2.02 22.32 -6.51
C CYS A 233 3.05 21.33 -5.94
N PRO A 234 3.40 21.43 -4.64
CA PRO A 234 4.35 20.52 -4.00
C PRO A 234 3.82 19.08 -3.86
N SER A 235 2.53 18.85 -4.07
CA SER A 235 1.88 17.53 -4.00
C SER A 235 1.87 16.77 -5.33
N ILE A 236 2.68 17.19 -6.33
CA ILE A 236 2.85 16.43 -7.57
C ILE A 236 3.30 15.01 -7.24
N THR A 237 2.47 14.03 -7.61
CA THR A 237 2.84 12.62 -7.48
C THR A 237 3.49 12.15 -8.77
N PRO A 238 4.46 11.21 -8.70
CA PRO A 238 5.10 10.60 -9.88
C PRO A 238 4.12 9.91 -10.84
N LEU A 239 2.93 9.51 -10.37
CA LEU A 239 1.85 8.99 -11.21
C LEU A 239 1.26 10.10 -12.08
N LEU A 240 1.08 11.29 -11.52
CA LEU A 240 0.50 12.43 -12.22
C LEU A 240 1.46 13.03 -13.25
N THR A 241 2.78 12.97 -13.00
CA THR A 241 3.79 13.41 -13.98
C THR A 241 3.78 12.51 -15.22
N HIS A 242 3.73 11.18 -15.03
CA HIS A 242 3.58 10.24 -16.16
C HIS A 242 2.25 10.42 -16.92
N ALA A 243 1.15 10.68 -16.21
CA ALA A 243 -0.15 10.93 -16.84
C ALA A 243 -0.20 12.24 -17.66
N ARG A 244 0.65 13.22 -17.33
CA ARG A 244 0.78 14.49 -18.05
C ARG A 244 1.65 14.42 -19.31
N GLY A 245 2.28 13.28 -19.60
CA GLY A 245 3.12 13.11 -20.79
C GLY A 245 4.37 13.99 -20.80
N VAL A 246 4.83 14.42 -19.62
CA VAL A 246 6.11 15.13 -19.41
C VAL A 246 7.15 14.16 -18.89
#